data_AF-A0A953YLC4-F1
#
_entry.id   AF-A0A953YLC4-F1
#
_cell.length_a   1.000
_cell.length_b   1.000
_cell.length_c   1.000
_cell.angle_alpha   90.00
_cell.angle_beta   90.00
_cell.angle_gamma   90.00
#
_symmetry.space_group_name_H-M   'P 1'
#
loop_
_entity.id
_entity.type
_entity.pdbx_description
1 polymer ?
#
loop_
_entity_poly.entity_id
_entity_poly.type
_entity_poly.pdbx_seq_one_letter_code
_entity_poly.pdbx_strand_id
1 'polypeptide(L)'
;MSVASVVSVEALPQRESSQIKRCWGDVAREVREEGRVAITTHKRVEMVILSAGEYSDLMQKVAEVETRQQVALDQLNARFDERLAKLQAPGAAAKVDDLFAARGRAKTKPKAGTF
;
A
#
# COMPACT_ATOMS: atom_id res chain seq x y z
N MET A 1 -3.07 -11.22 -6.59
CA MET A 1 -2.15 -10.45 -5.72
C MET A 1 -1.80 -11.32 -4.55
N SER A 2 -0.56 -11.81 -4.48
CA SER A 2 -0.11 -12.61 -3.34
C SER A 2 0.22 -11.67 -2.21
N VAL A 3 -0.53 -11.75 -1.10
CA VAL A 3 -0.14 -11.09 0.14
C VAL A 3 1.14 -11.78 0.59
N ALA A 4 2.26 -11.06 0.68
CA ALA A 4 3.47 -11.62 1.23
C ALA A 4 3.14 -12.16 2.62
N SER A 5 3.35 -13.45 2.85
CA SER A 5 3.17 -14.05 4.16
C SER A 5 4.14 -13.36 5.11
N VAL A 6 3.63 -12.52 6.00
CA VAL A 6 4.43 -11.94 7.07
C VAL A 6 4.91 -13.12 7.91
N VAL A 7 6.21 -13.39 7.89
CA VAL A 7 6.81 -14.41 8.75
C VAL A 7 6.53 -14.00 10.19
N SER A 8 5.84 -14.87 10.93
CA SER A 8 5.53 -14.61 12.34
C SER A 8 6.83 -14.51 13.12
N VAL A 9 6.94 -13.51 13.98
CA VAL A 9 8.16 -13.25 14.77
C VAL A 9 8.49 -14.44 15.69
N GLU A 10 7.47 -15.19 16.10
CA GLU A 10 7.57 -16.39 16.93
C GLU A 10 8.24 -17.57 16.21
N ALA A 11 8.28 -17.57 14.87
CA ALA A 11 8.92 -18.59 14.06
C ALA A 11 10.43 -18.36 13.85
N LEU A 12 10.95 -17.20 14.29
CA LEU A 12 12.37 -16.90 14.20
C LEU A 12 13.16 -17.68 15.27
N PRO A 13 14.47 -17.95 15.03
CA PRO A 13 15.37 -18.42 16.08
C PRO A 13 15.29 -17.50 17.30
N GLN A 14 15.08 -18.09 18.48
CA GLN A 14 14.85 -17.34 19.71
C GLN A 14 16.04 -17.40 20.67
N ARG A 15 16.37 -16.24 21.26
CA ARG A 15 17.38 -16.11 22.32
C ARG A 15 16.81 -15.36 23.51
N GLU A 16 17.08 -15.84 24.72
CA GLU A 16 16.69 -15.11 25.92
C GLU A 16 17.54 -13.86 26.11
N SER A 17 16.94 -12.76 26.56
CA SER A 17 17.63 -11.50 26.85
C SER A 17 18.77 -11.64 27.87
N SER A 18 18.68 -12.64 28.76
CA SER A 18 19.72 -13.02 29.72
C SER A 18 20.99 -13.59 29.05
N GLN A 19 20.82 -14.35 27.96
CA GLN A 19 21.90 -15.00 27.22
C GLN A 19 22.64 -14.01 26.33
N ILE A 20 21.95 -13.01 25.79
CA ILE A 20 22.55 -11.98 24.92
C ILE A 20 23.68 -11.24 25.64
N LYS A 21 23.46 -10.90 26.91
CA LYS A 21 24.47 -10.20 27.72
C LYS A 21 25.74 -11.03 27.93
N ARG A 22 25.62 -12.36 27.92
CA ARG A 22 26.73 -13.29 28.17
C ARG A 22 27.41 -13.77 26.88
N CYS A 23 26.64 -13.92 25.81
CA CYS A 23 27.05 -14.58 24.56
C CYS A 23 26.85 -13.67 23.34
N TRP A 24 27.10 -12.36 23.49
CA TRP A 24 26.88 -11.39 22.41
C TRP A 24 27.58 -11.77 21.09
N GLY A 25 28.81 -12.29 21.17
CA GLY A 25 29.57 -12.72 19.99
C GLY A 25 28.89 -13.85 19.22
N ASP A 26 28.30 -14.82 19.93
CA ASP A 26 27.55 -15.91 19.31
C ASP A 26 26.26 -15.43 18.68
N VAL A 27 25.53 -14.53 19.35
CA VAL A 27 24.32 -13.90 18.82
C VAL A 27 24.63 -13.09 17.56
N ALA A 28 25.72 -12.33 17.55
CA ALA A 28 26.14 -11.56 16.37
C ALA A 28 26.53 -12.47 15.18
N ARG A 29 27.12 -13.64 15.45
CA ARG A 29 27.41 -14.64 14.43
C ARG A 29 26.12 -15.28 13.90
N GLU A 30 25.22 -15.69 14.78
CA GLU A 30 23.92 -16.27 14.41
C GLU A 30 23.09 -15.28 13.57
N VAL A 31 23.05 -14.00 13.93
CA VAL A 31 22.39 -12.96 13.12
C VAL A 31 23.04 -12.81 11.74
N ARG A 32 24.34 -13.04 11.61
CA ARG A 32 25.03 -13.00 10.30
C ARG A 32 24.68 -14.22 9.44
N GLU A 33 24.50 -15.39 10.07
CA GLU A 33 24.20 -16.65 9.39
C GLU A 33 22.70 -16.77 9.02
N GLU A 34 21.82 -16.48 9.99
CA GLU A 34 20.35 -16.63 9.87
C GLU A 34 19.66 -15.33 9.41
N GLY A 35 20.38 -14.20 9.40
CA GLY A 35 19.87 -12.88 9.02
C GLY A 35 18.98 -12.21 10.09
N ARG A 36 18.24 -12.97 10.90
CA ARG A 36 17.26 -12.47 11.88
C ARG A 36 17.18 -13.37 13.11
N VAL A 37 17.13 -12.78 14.31
CA VAL A 37 16.98 -13.51 15.58
C VAL A 37 15.98 -12.78 16.47
N ALA A 38 14.98 -13.51 16.98
CA ALA A 38 14.04 -13.02 17.96
C ALA A 38 14.65 -13.06 19.37
N ILE A 39 14.41 -12.01 20.14
CA ILE A 39 14.84 -11.91 21.54
C ILE A 39 13.61 -12.03 22.42
N THR A 40 13.70 -12.96 23.37
CA THR A 40 12.65 -13.17 24.35
C THR A 40 13.00 -12.64 25.73
N THR A 41 12.01 -12.06 26.40
CA THR A 41 12.02 -11.77 27.84
C THR A 41 10.83 -12.49 28.44
N HIS A 42 11.05 -13.25 29.52
CA HIS A 42 10.00 -14.05 30.18
C HIS A 42 9.10 -14.84 29.18
N LYS A 43 9.72 -15.49 28.18
CA LYS A 43 9.07 -16.29 27.13
C LYS A 43 8.16 -15.52 26.15
N ARG A 44 8.27 -14.20 26.09
CA ARG A 44 7.62 -13.38 25.04
C ARG A 44 8.68 -12.76 24.16
N VAL A 45 8.46 -12.73 22.85
CA VAL A 45 9.34 -11.99 21.94
C VAL A 45 9.09 -10.50 22.15
N GLU A 46 10.12 -9.76 22.54
CA GLU A 46 10.03 -8.30 22.75
C GLU A 46 10.72 -7.52 21.62
N MET A 47 11.71 -8.12 20.97
CA MET A 47 12.50 -7.45 19.94
C MET A 47 13.13 -8.46 18.98
N VAL A 48 13.56 -8.00 17.81
CA VAL A 48 14.24 -8.80 16.78
C VAL A 48 15.55 -8.10 16.42
N ILE A 49 16.66 -8.83 16.41
CA ILE A 49 17.92 -8.35 15.83
C ILE A 49 17.93 -8.75 14.36
N LEU A 50 18.26 -7.80 13.50
CA LEU A 50 18.45 -8.00 12.07
C LEU A 50 19.92 -7.76 11.73
N SER A 51 20.43 -8.47 10.72
CA SER A 51 21.66 -8.06 10.06
C SER A 51 21.47 -6.71 9.37
N ALA A 52 22.56 -5.98 9.16
CA ALA A 52 22.49 -4.68 8.46
C ALA A 52 21.94 -4.84 7.02
N GLY A 53 22.29 -5.92 6.33
CA GLY A 53 21.78 -6.21 4.98
C GLY A 53 20.27 -6.47 4.99
N GLU A 54 19.79 -7.32 5.90
CA GLU A 54 18.35 -7.59 6.05
C GLU A 54 17.55 -6.33 6.41
N TYR A 55 18.11 -5.46 7.25
CA TYR A 55 17.50 -4.18 7.58
C TYR A 55 17.43 -3.25 6.36
N SER A 56 18.54 -3.10 5.62
CA SER A 56 18.58 -2.29 4.41
C SER A 56 17.59 -2.77 3.34
N ASP A 57 17.53 -4.10 3.11
CA ASP A 57 16.60 -4.70 2.16
C ASP A 57 15.15 -4.49 2.57
N LEU A 58 14.83 -4.58 3.87
CA LEU A 58 13.50 -4.32 4.38
C LEU A 58 13.11 -2.85 4.15
N MET A 59 13.99 -1.91 4.47
CA MET A 59 13.74 -0.49 4.26
C MET A 59 13.57 -0.14 2.78
N GLN A 60 14.37 -0.77 1.90
CA GLN A 60 14.24 -0.58 0.46
C GLN A 60 12.89 -1.09 -0.06
N LYS A 61 12.43 -2.26 0.39
CA LYS A 61 11.12 -2.80 0.00
C LYS A 61 9.96 -1.93 0.48
N VAL A 62 10.06 -1.38 1.69
CA VAL A 62 9.06 -0.43 2.21
C VAL A 62 9.01 0.83 1.34
N ALA A 63 10.17 1.42 1.03
CA ALA A 63 10.26 2.61 0.18
C ALA A 63 9.73 2.37 -1.24
N GLU A 64 9.97 1.19 -1.81
CA GLU A 64 9.43 0.81 -3.12
C GLU A 64 7.90 0.70 -3.10
N VAL A 65 7.32 0.12 -2.05
CA VAL A 65 5.87 0.02 -1.88
C VAL A 65 5.24 1.41 -1.75
N GLU A 66 5.83 2.28 -0.94
CA GLU A 66 5.37 3.67 -0.78
C GLU A 66 5.45 4.45 -2.10
N THR A 67 6.56 4.32 -2.83
CA THR A 67 6.74 4.94 -4.14
C THR A 67 5.69 4.45 -5.13
N ARG A 68 5.43 3.14 -5.16
CA ARG A 68 4.41 2.56 -6.04
C ARG A 68 3.01 3.06 -5.69
N GLN A 69 2.70 3.20 -4.40
CA GLN A 69 1.42 3.75 -3.94
C GLN A 69 1.29 5.21 -4.36
N GLN A 70 2.33 6.02 -4.18
CA GLN A 70 2.34 7.43 -4.57
C GLN A 70 2.11 7.59 -6.08
N VAL A 71 2.84 6.84 -6.91
CA VAL A 71 2.66 6.87 -8.37
C VAL A 71 1.24 6.49 -8.78
N ALA A 72 0.62 5.51 -8.09
CA ALA A 72 -0.76 5.13 -8.37
C ALA A 72 -1.76 6.24 -8.01
N LEU A 73 -1.54 6.94 -6.90
CA LEU A 73 -2.36 8.09 -6.49
C LEU A 73 -2.20 9.27 -7.44
N ASP A 74 -0.97 9.57 -7.85
CA ASP A 74 -0.68 10.66 -8.79
C ASP A 74 -1.38 10.44 -10.14
N GLN A 75 -1.38 9.20 -10.63
CA GLN A 75 -2.12 8.84 -11.85
C GLN A 75 -3.63 8.98 -11.69
N LEU A 76 -4.17 8.67 -10.51
CA LEU A 76 -5.59 8.83 -10.23
C LEU A 76 -5.99 10.31 -10.16
N ASN A 77 -5.17 11.12 -9.47
CA ASN A 77 -5.35 12.56 -9.38
C ASN A 77 -5.30 13.22 -10.76
N ALA A 78 -4.29 12.88 -11.58
CA ALA A 78 -4.18 13.43 -12.93
C ALA A 78 -5.42 13.15 -13.80
N ARG A 79 -5.98 11.92 -13.71
CA ARG A 79 -7.21 11.56 -14.44
C ARG A 79 -8.44 12.28 -13.90
N PHE A 80 -8.49 12.52 -12.59
CA PHE A 80 -9.56 13.28 -11.96
C PHE A 80 -9.51 14.74 -12.40
N ASP A 81 -8.33 15.36 -12.34
CA ASP A 81 -8.11 16.76 -12.73
C ASP A 81 -8.41 16.97 -14.22
N GLU A 82 -8.03 16.03 -15.09
CA GLU A 82 -8.37 16.09 -16.52
C GLU A 82 -9.89 16.10 -16.74
N ARG A 83 -10.63 15.27 -15.98
CA ARG A 83 -12.11 15.23 -16.05
C ARG A 83 -12.73 16.49 -15.46
N LEU A 84 -12.18 16.99 -14.36
CA LEU A 84 -12.65 18.21 -13.71
C LEU A 84 -12.43 19.43 -14.60
N ALA A 85 -11.28 19.55 -15.24
CA ALA A 85 -10.97 20.62 -16.19
C ALA A 85 -11.94 20.65 -17.38
N LYS A 86 -12.35 19.48 -17.88
CA LYS A 86 -13.38 19.37 -18.94
C LYS A 86 -14.74 19.90 -18.48
N LEU A 87 -15.11 19.65 -17.22
CA LEU A 87 -16.36 20.15 -16.63
C LEU A 87 -16.31 21.63 -16.26
N GLN A 88 -15.12 22.15 -15.92
CA GLN A 88 -14.89 23.56 -15.59
C GLN A 88 -14.58 24.43 -16.82
N ALA A 89 -14.50 23.82 -18.01
CA ALA A 89 -14.20 24.56 -19.23
C ALA A 89 -15.23 25.68 -19.47
N PRO A 90 -14.81 26.85 -19.98
CA PRO A 90 -15.74 27.93 -20.31
C PRO A 90 -16.84 27.44 -21.25
N GLY A 91 -18.10 27.67 -20.88
CA GLY A 91 -19.26 27.20 -21.64
C GLY A 91 -19.64 25.71 -21.42
N ALA A 92 -18.97 24.99 -20.52
CA ALA A 92 -19.39 23.64 -20.14
C ALA A 92 -20.77 23.62 -19.46
N ALA A 93 -21.04 24.58 -18.57
CA ALA A 93 -22.37 24.76 -17.98
C ALA A 93 -23.44 25.01 -19.05
N ALA A 94 -23.17 25.92 -19.99
CA ALA A 94 -24.08 26.20 -21.11
C ALA A 94 -24.34 24.97 -21.99
N LYS A 95 -23.31 24.14 -22.25
CA LYS A 95 -23.47 22.88 -22.99
C LYS A 95 -24.29 21.84 -22.23
N VAL A 96 -24.14 21.78 -20.90
CA VAL A 96 -24.93 20.90 -20.04
C VAL A 96 -26.39 21.36 -20.03
N ASP A 97 -26.63 22.66 -19.89
CA ASP A 97 -27.97 23.27 -19.96
C ASP A 97 -28.62 23.04 -21.33
N ASP A 98 -27.87 23.20 -22.42
CA ASP A 98 -28.33 22.90 -23.79
C ASP A 98 -28.69 21.42 -23.97
N LEU A 99 -27.92 20.49 -23.38
CA LEU A 99 -28.24 19.06 -23.41
C LEU A 99 -29.51 18.74 -22.63
N PHE A 100 -29.71 19.35 -21.45
CA PHE A 100 -30.96 19.19 -20.69
C PHE A 100 -32.16 19.81 -21.43
N ALA A 101 -31.98 20.98 -22.06
CA ALA A 101 -32.99 21.61 -22.90
C ALA A 101 -33.32 20.77 -24.15
N ALA A 102 -32.31 20.13 -24.76
CA ALA A 102 -32.49 19.22 -25.90
C ALA A 102 -33.16 17.91 -25.50
N ARG A 103 -32.91 17.39 -24.29
CA ARG A 103 -33.58 16.18 -23.75
C ARG A 103 -35.05 16.44 -23.43
N GLY A 104 -35.45 17.69 -23.19
CA GLY A 104 -36.85 18.13 -23.17
C GLY A 104 -37.54 18.11 -24.53
N ARG A 105 -36.78 18.05 -25.64
CA ARG A 105 -37.29 17.83 -26.99
C ARG A 105 -37.07 16.39 -27.41
N ALA A 106 -37.72 15.44 -26.73
CA ALA A 106 -37.91 14.11 -27.30
C ALA A 106 -38.69 14.28 -28.63
N LYS A 107 -37.97 14.21 -29.75
CA LYS A 107 -38.53 14.37 -31.12
C LYS A 107 -39.55 13.29 -31.45
N THR A 108 -39.63 12.24 -30.64
CA THR A 108 -40.61 11.17 -30.73
C THR A 108 -41.06 10.79 -29.33
N LYS A 109 -42.34 11.02 -29.05
CA LYS A 109 -43.08 10.40 -27.95
C LYS A 109 -43.04 8.88 -28.18
N PRO A 110 -42.36 8.07 -27.35
CA PRO A 110 -42.57 6.63 -27.42
C PRO A 110 -44.06 6.38 -27.12
N LYS A 111 -44.75 5.69 -28.04
CA LYS A 111 -46.12 5.22 -27.81
C LYS A 111 -46.08 4.32 -26.57
N ALA A 112 -46.64 4.81 -25.47
CA ALA A 112 -46.95 3.97 -24.32
C ALA A 112 -47.93 2.88 -24.78
N GLY A 113 -47.57 1.62 -24.55
CA GLY A 113 -48.36 0.47 -24.99
C GLY A 113 -47.90 -0.12 -26.31
N THR A 114 -46.76 -0.81 -26.29
CA THR A 114 -46.59 -2.02 -27.10
C THR A 114 -45.98 -3.04 -26.15
N PHE A 115 -46.87 -3.80 -25.52
CA PHE A 115 -46.56 -5.04 -24.85
C PHE A 115 -46.38 -6.13 -25.89
#